data_AF-A0A832Z938-F1
#
_entry.id   AF-A0A832Z938-F1
#
_cell.length_a   1.000
_cell.length_b   1.000
_cell.length_c   1.000
_cell.angle_alpha   90.00
_cell.angle_beta   90.00
_cell.angle_gamma   90.00
#
_symmetry.space_group_name_H-M   'P 1'
#
loop_
_entity.id
_entity.type
_entity.pdbx_description
1 polymer ?
#
loop_
_entity_poly.entity_id
_entity_poly.type
_entity_poly.pdbx_seq_one_letter_code
_entity_poly.pdbx_strand_id
1 'polypeptide(L)' 'HANYRTAEDLNLSVLVAGHYATETLGIKALMPLLREKFGVKTVFIDNPTGL' A
#
# COMPACT_ATOMS: atom_id res chain seq x y z
N HIS A 1 -12.60 -4.78 13.89
CA HIS A 1 -13.56 -5.74 14.46
C HIS A 1 -14.94 -5.75 13.79
N ALA A 2 -15.58 -4.61 13.52
CA ALA A 2 -16.92 -4.59 12.91
C ALA A 2 -17.03 -5.38 11.59
N ASN A 3 -16.00 -5.34 10.74
CA ASN A 3 -16.03 -5.96 9.41
C ASN A 3 -15.69 -7.46 9.40
N TYR A 4 -15.24 -8.04 10.52
CA TYR A 4 -14.88 -9.46 10.60
C TYR A 4 -16.13 -10.34 10.43
N ARG A 5 -17.19 -10.05 11.19
CA ARG A 5 -18.44 -10.83 11.15
C ARG A 5 -19.10 -10.76 9.78
N THR A 6 -19.08 -9.59 9.14
CA THR A 6 -19.59 -9.44 7.78
C THR A 6 -18.83 -10.32 6.79
N ALA A 7 -17.51 -10.45 6.90
CA ALA A 7 -16.73 -11.33 6.04
C ALA A 7 -17.04 -12.82 6.31
N GLU A 8 -17.20 -13.19 7.58
CA GLU A 8 -17.57 -14.54 8.01
C GLU A 8 -18.98 -14.93 7.52
N ASP A 9 -19.99 -14.10 7.78
CA ASP A 9 -21.39 -14.32 7.38
C ASP A 9 -21.55 -14.46 5.86
N LEU A 10 -20.71 -13.77 5.08
CA LEU A 10 -20.71 -13.81 3.63
C LEU A 10 -19.74 -14.86 3.03
N ASN A 11 -19.05 -15.65 3.87
CA ASN A 11 -18.01 -16.59 3.44
C ASN A 11 -16.92 -15.96 2.54
N LEU A 12 -16.52 -14.72 2.84
CA LEU A 12 -15.50 -14.00 2.10
C LEU A 12 -14.11 -14.19 2.74
N SER A 13 -13.13 -14.59 1.92
CA SER A 13 -11.73 -14.55 2.32
C SER A 13 -11.20 -13.13 2.26
N VAL A 14 -10.68 -12.61 3.37
CA VAL A 14 -10.15 -11.24 3.47
C VAL A 14 -8.71 -11.27 3.97
N LEU A 15 -7.80 -10.62 3.24
CA LEU A 15 -6.42 -10.40 3.64
C LEU A 15 -6.23 -8.94 4.05
N VAL A 16 -5.96 -8.71 5.34
CA VAL A 16 -5.61 -7.38 5.85
C VAL A 16 -4.10 -7.27 5.88
N ALA A 17 -3.52 -6.72 4.81
CA ALA A 17 -2.06 -6.65 4.63
C ALA A 17 -1.42 -5.37 5.20
N GLY A 18 -2.18 -4.56 5.96
CA GLY A 18 -1.72 -3.30 6.54
C GLY A 18 -1.80 -2.14 5.54
N HIS A 19 -2.44 -1.05 5.93
CA HIS A 19 -2.71 0.11 5.06
C HIS A 19 -1.41 0.71 4.50
N TYR A 20 -0.42 0.95 5.38
CA TYR A 20 0.88 1.46 4.99
C TYR A 20 1.56 0.54 3.97
N ALA A 21 1.64 -0.75 4.27
CA ALA A 21 2.33 -1.71 3.41
C ALA A 21 1.70 -1.76 2.00
N THR A 22 0.37 -1.75 1.91
CA THR A 22 -0.34 -1.84 0.62
C THR A 22 -0.27 -0.56 -0.21
N GLU A 23 -0.13 0.61 0.41
CA GLU A 23 -0.16 1.89 -0.31
C GLU A 23 1.23 2.40 -0.73
N THR A 24 2.33 1.82 -0.20
CA THR A 24 3.69 2.21 -0.62
C THR A 24 4.08 1.68 -2.01
N LEU A 25 3.36 0.70 -2.55
CA LEU A 25 3.69 0.07 -3.83
C LEU A 25 3.56 1.05 -5.00
N GLY A 26 2.46 1.81 -5.04
CA GLY A 26 2.15 2.73 -6.12
C GLY A 26 3.16 3.88 -6.22
N ILE A 27 3.48 4.51 -5.09
CA ILE A 27 4.43 5.63 -5.08
C ILE A 27 5.84 5.16 -5.45
N LYS A 28 6.25 3.95 -5.02
CA LYS A 28 7.53 3.35 -5.43
C LYS A 28 7.57 3.07 -6.93
N ALA A 29 6.46 2.64 -7.53
CA ALA A 29 6.36 2.45 -8.97
C ALA A 29 6.42 3.77 -9.77
N LEU A 30 6.01 4.90 -9.19
CA LEU A 30 6.14 6.22 -9.81
C LEU A 30 7.59 6.71 -9.87
N MET A 31 8.46 6.28 -8.95
CA MET A 31 9.86 6.71 -8.89
C MET A 31 10.63 6.55 -10.21
N PRO A 32 10.66 5.37 -10.87
CA PRO A 32 11.33 5.21 -12.17
C PRO A 32 10.66 6.02 -13.29
N LEU A 33 9.33 6.16 -13.28
CA LEU A 33 8.59 6.93 -14.28
C LEU A 33 8.95 8.42 -14.23
N LEU A 34 9.10 8.97 -13.02
CA LEU A 34 9.54 10.36 -12.83
C LEU A 34 10.97 10.58 -13.31
N ARG A 35 11.85 9.60 -13.06
CA ARG A 35 13.23 9.65 -13.55
C ARG A 35 13.29 9.61 -15.08
N GLU A 36 12.53 8.73 -15.72
CA GLU A 36 12.49 8.60 -17.18
C GLU A 36 11.90 9.84 -17.85
N LYS A 37 10.74 10.30 -17.36
CA LYS A 37 9.99 11.38 -17.99
C LYS A 37 10.59 12.77 -17.74
N PHE A 38 11.19 12.98 -16.57
CA PHE A 38 11.62 14.30 -16.13
C PHE A 38 13.10 14.39 -15.74
N GLY A 39 13.85 13.28 -15.74
CA GLY A 39 15.28 13.27 -15.38
C GLY A 39 15.55 13.55 -13.89
N VAL A 40 14.53 13.52 -13.03
CA VAL A 40 14.66 13.85 -11.61
C VAL A 40 15.03 12.64 -10.77
N LYS A 41 15.84 12.86 -9.73
CA LYS A 41 16.10 11.85 -8.71
C LYS A 41 14.93 11.83 -7.72
N THR A 42 14.56 10.64 -7.30
CA THR A 42 13.50 10.40 -6.31
C THR A 42 14.05 9.59 -5.14
N VAL A 43 13.56 9.87 -3.94
CA VAL A 43 13.87 9.13 -2.72
C VAL A 43 12.56 8.74 -2.05
N PHE A 44 12.47 7.51 -1.57
CA PHE A 44 11.38 7.08 -0.73
C PHE A 44 11.79 7.18 0.73
N ILE A 45 10.99 7.87 1.54
CA ILE A 45 11.20 7.98 2.98
C ILE A 45 10.27 6.97 3.65
N ASP A 46 10.84 5.89 4.13
CA ASP A 46 10.12 4.82 4.82
C ASP A 46 9.87 5.26 6.27
N ASN A 47 8.60 5.30 6.67
CA ASN A 47 8.15 5.68 8.01
C ASN A 47 6.95 4.80 8.41
N PRO A 48 7.20 3.50 8.69
CA PRO A 48 6.14 2.54 8.97
C PRO A 48 5.40 2.90 10.26
N THR A 49 4.08 2.75 10.24
CA THR A 49 3.21 3.07 11.38
C THR A 49 3.06 1.92 12.39
N GLY A 50 3.45 0.70 12.01
CA GLY A 50 3.28 -0.49 12.85
C GLY A 50 1.82 -0.94 13.04
N LEU A 51 0.91 -0.39 12.24
CA LEU A 51 -0.52 -0.71 12.21
C LEU A 51 -0.88 -1.59 11.01
#